data_AF-A0A1X9VMT7-F1
#
_entry.id   AF-A0A1X9VMT7-F1
#
_cell.length_a   1.000
_cell.length_b   1.000
_cell.length_c   1.000
_cell.angle_alpha   90.00
_cell.angle_beta   90.00
_cell.angle_gamma   90.00
#
_symmetry.space_group_name_H-M   'P 1'
#
loop_
_entity.id
_entity.type
_entity.pdbx_description
1 polymer ?
#
loop_
_entity_poly.entity_id
_entity_poly.type
_entity_poly.pdbx_seq_one_letter_code
_entity_poly.pdbx_strand_id
1 'polypeptide(L)'
;AILPYCQALEKLAPHIQQLSMESNGKGVSIEGVPLSFEAGEIDFGEPGTNGQHSFYQLIHQGRVIPCDFIGIIESQQPVYLKGEVVSNHDELMCNFFAQADALAYGKTQEELKAEGVPEHL
;
A
#
# COMPACT_ATOMS: atom_id res chain seq x y z
N ALA A 1 5.20 -0.79 3.63
CA ALA A 1 4.94 0.16 2.53
C ALA A 1 3.88 1.16 2.97
N ILE A 2 4.16 2.45 2.84
CA ILE A 2 3.28 3.54 3.31
C ILE A 2 2.44 4.04 2.13
N LEU A 3 1.14 3.77 2.13
CA LEU A 3 0.29 3.92 0.94
C LEU A 3 -0.89 4.87 1.23
N PRO A 4 -0.65 6.21 1.22
CA PRO A 4 -1.72 7.16 1.46
C PRO A 4 -2.59 7.33 0.21
N TYR A 5 -3.89 7.09 0.33
CA TYR A 5 -4.88 7.37 -0.72
C TYR A 5 -5.30 8.84 -0.66
N CYS A 6 -4.31 9.71 -0.82
CA CYS A 6 -4.44 11.16 -0.84
C CYS A 6 -3.17 11.78 -1.44
N GLN A 7 -3.28 12.46 -2.58
CA GLN A 7 -2.13 13.07 -3.24
C GLN A 7 -1.47 14.16 -2.37
N ALA A 8 -2.23 14.85 -1.52
CA ALA A 8 -1.67 15.87 -0.62
C ALA A 8 -0.66 15.30 0.38
N LEU A 9 -0.62 13.98 0.57
CA LEU A 9 0.32 13.26 1.43
C LEU A 9 1.52 12.67 0.66
N GLU A 10 1.82 13.14 -0.55
CA GLU A 10 2.95 12.65 -1.36
C GLU A 10 4.33 12.71 -0.67
N LYS A 11 4.50 13.57 0.33
CA LYS A 11 5.74 13.66 1.13
C LYS A 11 5.69 12.92 2.47
N LEU A 12 4.60 12.20 2.75
CA LEU A 12 4.48 11.40 3.97
C LEU A 12 5.49 10.25 3.98
N ALA A 13 5.54 9.43 2.91
CA ALA A 13 6.47 8.30 2.85
C ALA A 13 7.95 8.74 2.97
N PRO A 14 8.44 9.78 2.26
CA PRO A 14 9.79 10.32 2.49
C PRO A 14 10.07 10.79 3.93
N HIS A 15 9.07 11.36 4.62
CA HIS A 15 9.22 11.75 6.01
C HIS A 15 9.32 10.53 6.94
N ILE A 16 8.44 9.54 6.74
CA ILE A 16 8.44 8.29 7.53
C ILE A 16 9.71 7.48 7.30
N GLN A 17 10.27 7.49 6.09
CA GLN A 17 11.56 6.87 5.79
C GLN A 17 12.65 7.34 6.75
N GLN A 18 12.81 8.66 6.92
CA GLN A 18 13.77 9.18 7.87
C GLN A 18 13.38 8.78 9.30
N LEU A 19 12.13 9.06 9.70
CA LEU A 19 11.65 8.83 11.06
C LEU A 19 11.93 7.39 11.53
N SER A 20 11.58 6.41 10.71
CA SER A 20 11.67 4.99 11.05
C SER A 20 13.09 4.46 10.84
N MET A 21 13.65 4.62 9.63
CA MET A 21 14.91 3.98 9.27
C MET A 21 16.10 4.58 10.02
N GLU A 22 16.13 5.90 10.25
CA GLU A 22 17.21 6.55 11.03
C GLU A 22 17.10 6.25 12.53
N SER A 23 15.88 6.11 13.05
CA SER A 23 15.65 5.76 14.46
C SER A 23 15.97 4.30 14.75
N ASN A 24 15.51 3.38 13.90
CA ASN A 24 15.44 1.96 14.22
C ASN A 24 16.44 1.09 13.44
N GLY A 25 17.07 1.61 12.37
CA GLY A 25 18.11 0.93 11.61
C GLY A 25 19.42 0.83 12.39
N LYS A 26 19.45 0.01 13.45
CA LYS A 26 20.55 -0.10 14.41
C LYS A 26 21.00 -1.55 14.54
N GLY A 27 22.30 -1.75 14.78
CA GLY A 27 22.89 -3.09 14.97
C GLY A 27 23.26 -3.41 16.42
N VAL A 28 22.99 -2.52 17.37
CA VAL A 28 23.42 -2.62 18.77
C VAL A 28 22.29 -2.14 19.69
N SER A 29 22.04 -2.84 20.79
CA SER A 29 21.03 -2.47 21.80
C SER A 29 21.45 -1.25 22.63
N ILE A 30 20.54 -0.74 23.46
CA ILE A 30 20.82 0.39 24.35
C ILE A 30 21.89 0.07 25.41
N GLU A 31 22.06 -1.22 25.76
CA GLU A 31 23.11 -1.72 26.64
C GLU A 31 24.47 -1.89 25.94
N GLY A 32 24.57 -1.59 24.63
CA GLY A 32 25.82 -1.71 23.87
C GLY A 32 26.12 -3.13 23.37
N VAL A 33 25.13 -4.04 23.39
CA VAL A 33 25.29 -5.42 22.93
C VAL A 33 24.87 -5.55 21.46
N PRO A 34 25.66 -6.18 20.57
CA PRO A 34 25.26 -6.44 19.19
C PRO A 34 23.94 -7.22 19.10
N LEU A 35 23.04 -6.81 18.22
CA LEU A 35 21.76 -7.50 17.98
C LEU A 35 21.99 -8.79 17.19
N SER A 36 21.24 -9.85 17.52
CA SER A 36 21.27 -11.15 16.84
C SER A 36 20.25 -11.26 15.70
N PHE A 37 19.55 -10.16 15.38
CA PHE A 37 18.49 -10.05 14.39
C PHE A 37 18.57 -8.71 13.68
N GLU A 38 17.87 -8.59 12.55
CA GLU A 38 17.75 -7.34 11.81
C GLU A 38 16.73 -6.42 12.48
N ALA A 39 17.10 -5.16 12.70
CA ALA A 39 16.22 -4.14 13.27
C ALA A 39 15.95 -3.02 12.26
N GLY A 40 14.73 -2.48 12.31
CA GLY A 40 14.24 -1.47 11.39
C GLY A 40 13.87 -2.05 10.03
N GLU A 41 12.67 -1.73 9.57
CA GLU A 41 12.20 -2.06 8.24
C GLU A 41 12.76 -1.09 7.18
N ILE A 42 12.73 -1.52 5.91
CA ILE A 42 12.93 -0.60 4.79
C ILE A 42 11.57 -0.01 4.44
N ASP A 43 11.39 1.26 4.77
CA ASP A 43 10.17 1.99 4.44
C ASP A 43 10.23 2.59 3.03
N PHE A 44 9.12 2.47 2.32
CA PHE A 44 8.92 3.09 1.00
C PHE A 44 7.42 3.26 0.75
N GLY A 45 7.07 4.06 -0.24
CA GLY A 45 5.67 4.25 -0.61
C GLY A 45 5.45 5.41 -1.56
N GLU A 46 4.26 5.44 -2.15
CA GLU A 46 3.73 6.49 -3.02
C GLU A 46 2.23 6.59 -2.78
N PRO A 47 1.59 7.76 -3.03
CA PRO A 47 0.15 7.88 -2.93
C PRO A 47 -0.60 6.87 -3.81
N GLY A 48 -1.75 6.42 -3.31
CA GLY A 48 -2.76 5.75 -4.13
C GLY A 48 -3.49 6.76 -5.02
N THR A 49 -3.80 6.45 -6.28
CA THR A 49 -3.63 5.15 -6.97
C THR A 49 -2.28 5.00 -7.68
N ASN A 50 -1.41 6.01 -7.68
CA ASN A 50 -0.13 6.02 -8.43
C ASN A 50 0.72 4.76 -8.14
N GLY A 51 0.87 4.39 -6.87
CA GLY A 51 1.62 3.19 -6.47
C GLY A 51 1.08 1.88 -7.07
N GLN A 52 -0.23 1.80 -7.31
CA GLN A 52 -0.87 0.61 -7.91
C GLN A 52 -0.35 0.33 -9.31
N HIS A 53 -0.01 1.38 -10.04
CA HIS A 53 0.52 1.31 -11.40
C HIS A 53 2.05 1.34 -11.45
N SER A 54 2.72 1.17 -10.30
CA SER A 54 4.19 1.16 -10.20
C SER A 54 4.73 -0.15 -9.64
N PHE A 55 4.36 -0.51 -8.40
CA PHE A 55 5.00 -1.61 -7.68
C PHE A 55 4.03 -2.62 -7.04
N TYR A 56 2.71 -2.41 -7.15
CA TYR A 56 1.72 -3.33 -6.55
C TYR A 56 1.75 -4.74 -7.15
N GLN A 57 2.22 -4.91 -8.39
CA GLN A 57 2.47 -6.24 -8.96
C GLN A 57 3.41 -7.07 -8.08
N LEU A 58 4.47 -6.45 -7.55
CA LEU A 58 5.41 -7.12 -6.64
C LEU A 58 4.76 -7.38 -5.28
N ILE A 59 3.93 -6.47 -4.79
CA ILE A 59 3.22 -6.63 -3.50
C ILE A 59 2.21 -7.78 -3.57
N HIS A 60 1.48 -7.92 -4.68
CA HIS A 60 0.44 -8.95 -4.84
C HIS A 60 0.99 -10.34 -5.14
N GLN A 61 2.00 -10.46 -6.00
CA GLN A 61 2.45 -11.77 -6.53
C GLN A 61 3.94 -12.05 -6.28
N GLY A 62 4.68 -11.09 -5.73
CA GLY A 62 6.11 -11.20 -5.49
C GLY A 62 6.42 -11.49 -4.02
N ARG A 63 7.18 -10.59 -3.41
CA ARG A 63 7.55 -10.70 -1.99
C ARG A 63 6.43 -10.12 -1.14
N VAL A 64 6.14 -10.75 -0.02
CA VAL A 64 5.21 -10.20 0.97
C VAL A 64 5.80 -8.90 1.52
N ILE A 65 5.07 -7.80 1.34
CA ILE A 65 5.40 -6.49 1.88
C ILE A 65 4.18 -6.01 2.67
N PRO A 66 4.27 -5.91 4.01
CA PRO A 66 3.21 -5.32 4.83
C PRO A 66 2.90 -3.89 4.37
N CYS A 67 1.61 -3.55 4.32
CA CYS A 67 1.13 -2.29 3.76
C CYS A 67 0.30 -1.53 4.79
N ASP A 68 0.68 -0.27 5.03
CA ASP A 68 -0.09 0.68 5.84
C ASP A 68 -0.91 1.57 4.90
N PHE A 69 -2.20 1.27 4.81
CA PHE A 69 -3.17 2.03 4.02
C PHE A 69 -3.70 3.22 4.83
N ILE A 70 -3.59 4.42 4.28
CA ILE A 70 -4.08 5.65 4.94
C ILE A 70 -5.12 6.31 4.03
N GLY A 71 -6.38 6.38 4.49
CA GLY A 71 -7.50 6.98 3.77
C GLY A 71 -7.97 8.28 4.41
N ILE A 72 -8.56 9.17 3.61
CA ILE A 72 -9.19 10.41 4.08
C ILE A 72 -10.68 10.32 3.83
N ILE A 73 -11.50 10.70 4.82
CA ILE A 73 -12.96 10.61 4.73
C ILE A 73 -13.51 11.62 3.72
N GLU A 74 -12.99 12.86 3.73
CA GLU A 74 -13.45 13.94 2.85
C GLU A 74 -12.31 14.51 2.01
N SER A 75 -12.55 14.69 0.71
CA SER A 75 -11.59 15.34 -0.18
C SER A 75 -11.39 16.81 0.19
N GLN A 76 -10.14 17.27 0.12
CA GLN A 76 -9.81 18.70 0.18
C GLN A 76 -10.43 19.49 -0.97
N GLN A 77 -10.68 18.84 -2.11
CA GLN A 77 -11.28 19.39 -3.32
C GLN A 77 -12.33 18.40 -3.84
N PRO A 78 -13.56 18.41 -3.29
CA PRO A 78 -14.61 17.48 -3.70
C PRO A 78 -15.07 17.80 -5.13
N VAL A 79 -15.09 16.78 -5.99
CA VAL A 79 -15.55 16.87 -7.38
C VAL A 79 -16.58 15.79 -7.66
N TYR A 80 -17.72 16.19 -8.20
CA TYR A 80 -18.74 15.31 -8.75
C TYR A 80 -19.25 15.92 -10.05
N LEU A 81 -19.10 15.19 -11.16
CA LEU A 81 -19.55 15.64 -12.48
C LEU A 81 -20.91 15.03 -12.80
N LYS A 82 -21.79 15.83 -13.40
CA LYS A 82 -23.12 15.35 -13.81
C LYS A 82 -22.97 14.22 -14.83
N GLY A 83 -23.55 13.06 -14.52
CA GLY A 83 -23.49 11.87 -15.36
C GLY A 83 -22.52 10.80 -14.85
N GLU A 84 -21.64 11.15 -13.91
CA GLU A 84 -20.77 10.16 -13.25
C GLU A 84 -21.53 9.38 -12.18
N VAL A 85 -21.14 8.11 -12.01
CA VAL A 85 -21.80 7.20 -11.06
C VAL A 85 -21.43 7.55 -9.61
N VAL A 86 -20.19 7.98 -9.39
CA VAL A 86 -19.60 8.27 -8.08
C VAL A 86 -18.79 9.57 -8.13
N SER A 87 -18.46 10.14 -6.98
CA SER A 87 -17.53 11.27 -6.93
C SER A 87 -16.10 10.84 -7.24
N ASN A 88 -15.23 11.78 -7.61
CA ASN A 88 -13.81 11.49 -7.81
C ASN A 88 -13.14 10.94 -6.53
N HIS A 89 -13.62 11.37 -5.35
CA HIS A 89 -13.10 10.88 -4.07
C HIS A 89 -13.58 9.46 -3.79
N ASP A 90 -14.84 9.15 -4.08
CA ASP A 90 -15.35 7.79 -3.94
C ASP A 90 -14.64 6.83 -4.89
N GLU A 91 -14.35 7.23 -6.13
CA GLU A 91 -13.56 6.43 -7.07
C GLU A 91 -12.15 6.13 -6.54
N LEU A 92 -11.49 7.13 -5.92
CA LEU A 92 -10.21 6.92 -5.22
C LEU A 92 -10.38 5.91 -4.07
N MET A 93 -11.43 6.05 -3.26
CA MET A 93 -11.66 5.22 -2.08
C MET A 93 -12.14 3.80 -2.42
N CYS A 94 -12.79 3.57 -3.56
CA CYS A 94 -13.06 2.22 -4.08
C CYS A 94 -11.78 1.40 -4.13
N ASN A 95 -10.69 2.00 -4.61
CA ASN A 95 -9.39 1.36 -4.67
C ASN A 95 -8.73 1.19 -3.29
N PHE A 96 -9.00 2.07 -2.32
CA PHE A 96 -8.47 1.95 -0.96
C PHE A 96 -8.98 0.67 -0.29
N PHE A 97 -10.30 0.44 -0.34
CA PHE A 97 -10.92 -0.75 0.25
C PHE A 97 -10.58 -2.01 -0.54
N ALA A 98 -10.68 -1.96 -1.88
CA ALA A 98 -10.46 -3.13 -2.72
C ALA A 98 -9.03 -3.69 -2.61
N GLN A 99 -8.01 -2.84 -2.50
CA GLN A 99 -6.62 -3.30 -2.43
C GLN A 99 -6.29 -4.02 -1.12
N ALA A 100 -6.84 -3.57 0.00
CA ALA A 100 -6.66 -4.24 1.29
C ALA A 100 -7.28 -5.64 1.27
N ASP A 101 -8.52 -5.77 0.78
CA ASP A 101 -9.19 -7.07 0.65
C ASP A 101 -8.48 -7.98 -0.36
N ALA A 102 -8.06 -7.45 -1.51
CA ALA A 102 -7.34 -8.23 -2.51
C ALA A 102 -6.03 -8.81 -1.96
N LEU A 103 -5.29 -8.08 -1.12
CA LEU A 103 -4.09 -8.59 -0.46
C LEU A 103 -4.41 -9.63 0.62
N ALA A 104 -5.51 -9.48 1.34
CA ALA A 104 -5.89 -10.39 2.41
C ALA A 104 -6.43 -11.73 1.89
N TYR A 105 -7.27 -11.69 0.85
CA TYR A 105 -7.98 -12.86 0.36
C TYR A 105 -7.32 -13.49 -0.87
N GLY A 106 -6.63 -12.70 -1.69
CA GLY A 106 -6.08 -13.16 -2.96
C GLY A 106 -7.15 -13.77 -3.86
N LYS A 107 -6.72 -14.71 -4.69
CA LYS A 107 -7.61 -15.51 -5.52
C LYS A 107 -7.02 -16.90 -5.73
N THR A 108 -7.81 -17.93 -5.47
CA THR A 108 -7.41 -19.33 -5.54
C THR A 108 -7.43 -19.86 -6.97
N GLN A 109 -6.73 -20.97 -7.20
CA GLN A 109 -6.72 -21.62 -8.51
C GLN A 109 -8.12 -22.14 -8.88
N GLU A 110 -8.89 -22.62 -7.90
CA GLU A 110 -10.26 -23.09 -8.08
C GLU A 110 -11.20 -21.97 -8.55
N GLU A 111 -11.10 -20.78 -7.96
CA GLU A 111 -11.86 -19.60 -8.37
C GLU A 111 -11.50 -19.18 -9.80
N LEU A 112 -10.21 -19.17 -10.14
CA LEU A 112 -9.74 -18.87 -11.50
C LEU A 112 -10.28 -19.88 -12.53
N LYS A 113 -10.26 -21.18 -12.20
CA LYS A 113 -10.84 -22.22 -13.07
C LYS A 113 -12.36 -22.05 -13.25
N ALA A 114 -13.07 -21.71 -12.17
CA ALA A 114 -14.51 -21.45 -12.23
C ALA A 114 -14.87 -20.25 -13.12
N GLU A 115 -13.98 -19.26 -13.21
CA GLU A 115 -14.12 -18.11 -14.12
C GLU A 115 -13.64 -18.37 -15.55
N GLY A 116 -13.15 -19.57 -15.85
CA GLY A 116 -12.68 -19.95 -17.18
C GLY A 116 -11.28 -19.43 -17.52
N VAL A 117 -10.46 -19.11 -16.52
CA VAL A 117 -9.05 -18.76 -16.74
C VAL A 117 -8.28 -20.01 -17.20
N PRO A 118 -7.52 -19.96 -18.32
CA PRO A 118 -6.74 -21.10 -18.81
C PRO A 118 -5.70 -21.60 -17.80
N GLU A 119 -5.53 -22.92 -17.66
CA GLU A 119 -4.59 -23.53 -16.68
C GLU A 119 -3.10 -23.22 -16.91
N HIS A 120 -2.73 -22.66 -18.07
CA HIS A 120 -1.34 -22.30 -18.39
C HIS A 120 -0.96 -20.87 -17.98
N LEU A 121 -1.94 -20.10 -17.49
CA LEU A 121 -1.77 -18.78 -16.88
C LEU A 121 -1.84 -18.92 -15.36
#